data_AF-A0A9R0U3X7-F1
#
_entry.id   AF-A0A9R0U3X7-F1
#
_cell.length_a   1.000
_cell.length_b   1.000
_cell.length_c   1.000
_cell.angle_alpha   90.00
_cell.angle_beta   90.00
_cell.angle_gamma   90.00
#
_symmetry.space_group_name_H-M   'P 1'
#
loop_
_entity.id
_entity.type
_entity.pdbx_description
1 polymer ?
#
loop_
_entity_poly.entity_id
_entity_poly.type
_entity_poly.pdbx_seq_one_letter_code
_entity_poly.pdbx_strand_id
1 'polypeptide(L)'
;MYTYLYNFAKKQPGLGERLYLAWAGWVCIWTAIMLFLLAMFNASNVISRFTRVAGELFGMLITVLFLQEAIKGIVSEFSMPKDAEISDRSSATYQFQWIYVNGLLGVIFSIGLLYSALKTRRARSWLYGIGWSHVYAIYLVVSIY
;
A
#
# COMPACT_ATOMS: atom_id res chain seq x y z
N MET A 1 -3.19 -1.28 -9.67
CA MET A 1 -3.13 -0.87 -11.09
C MET A 1 -1.81 -1.26 -11.75
N TYR A 2 -0.66 -0.81 -11.23
CA TYR A 2 0.65 -1.16 -11.82
C TYR A 2 0.91 -2.68 -11.94
N THR A 3 0.52 -3.47 -10.95
CA THR A 3 0.59 -4.94 -11.01
C THR A 3 -0.28 -5.53 -12.12
N TYR A 4 -1.44 -4.94 -12.40
CA TYR A 4 -2.32 -5.35 -13.50
C TYR A 4 -1.73 -4.95 -14.86
N LEU A 5 -1.24 -3.71 -14.99
CA LEU A 5 -0.54 -3.23 -16.19
C LEU A 5 0.67 -4.12 -16.52
N TYR A 6 1.45 -4.49 -15.51
CA TYR A 6 2.59 -5.39 -15.66
C TYR A 6 2.17 -6.79 -16.12
N ASN A 7 1.14 -7.37 -15.49
CA ASN A 7 0.60 -8.67 -15.89
C ASN A 7 0.00 -8.65 -17.31
N PHE A 8 -0.58 -7.52 -17.72
CA PHE A 8 -1.08 -7.32 -19.08
C PHE A 8 0.06 -7.25 -20.09
N ALA A 9 1.09 -6.44 -19.81
CA ALA A 9 2.26 -6.31 -20.66
C ALA A 9 3.04 -7.62 -20.79
N LYS A 10 3.15 -8.39 -19.70
CA LYS A 10 3.82 -9.69 -19.66
C LYS A 10 3.11 -10.79 -20.46
N LYS A 11 1.78 -10.74 -20.52
CA LYS A 11 0.98 -11.70 -21.31
C LYS A 11 1.05 -11.45 -22.82
N GLN A 12 1.53 -10.28 -23.23
CA GLN A 12 1.55 -9.87 -24.63
C GLN A 12 2.89 -10.19 -25.29
N PRO A 13 2.90 -11.06 -26.33
CA PRO A 13 4.12 -11.65 -26.88
C PRO A 13 5.09 -10.63 -27.51
N GLY A 14 4.62 -9.42 -27.85
CA GLY A 14 5.44 -8.36 -28.45
C GLY A 14 5.95 -7.28 -27.49
N LEU A 15 5.46 -7.24 -26.23
CA LEU A 15 5.72 -6.13 -25.32
C LEU A 15 6.77 -6.47 -24.24
N GLY A 16 6.77 -7.71 -23.74
CA GLY A 16 7.80 -8.20 -22.82
C GLY A 16 8.00 -7.37 -21.54
N GLU A 17 8.93 -7.80 -20.67
CA GLU A 17 9.26 -7.05 -19.45
C GLU A 17 10.17 -5.84 -19.74
N ARG A 18 10.98 -5.90 -20.81
CA ARG A 18 11.94 -4.83 -21.17
C ARG A 18 11.29 -3.57 -21.75
N LEU A 19 10.19 -3.68 -22.50
CA LEU A 19 9.51 -2.49 -23.07
C LEU A 19 8.37 -1.98 -22.19
N TYR A 20 8.13 -2.59 -21.02
CA TYR A 20 7.09 -2.17 -20.09
C TYR A 20 7.22 -0.69 -19.69
N LEU A 21 8.44 -0.20 -19.42
CA LEU A 21 8.67 1.19 -19.05
C LEU A 21 8.25 2.17 -20.16
N ALA A 22 8.66 1.90 -21.40
CA ALA A 22 8.33 2.75 -22.55
C ALA A 22 6.82 2.73 -22.83
N TRP A 23 6.21 1.55 -22.72
CA TRP A 23 4.77 1.40 -22.88
C TRP A 23 3.98 2.11 -21.77
N ALA A 24 4.41 2.00 -20.51
CA ALA A 24 3.79 2.73 -19.39
C ALA A 24 3.89 4.25 -19.60
N GLY A 25 5.02 4.74 -20.14
CA GLY A 25 5.17 6.13 -20.56
C GLY A 25 4.14 6.55 -21.61
N TRP A 26 3.88 5.71 -22.62
CA TRP A 26 2.84 5.95 -23.61
C TRP A 26 1.42 5.97 -23.01
N VAL A 27 1.13 5.05 -22.08
CA VAL A 27 -0.15 5.05 -21.33
C VAL A 27 -0.32 6.33 -20.52
N CYS A 28 0.76 6.85 -19.92
CA CYS A 28 0.74 8.14 -19.21
C CYS A 28 0.42 9.31 -20.15
N ILE A 29 0.95 9.34 -21.38
CA ILE A 29 0.65 10.39 -22.36
C ILE A 29 -0.85 10.41 -22.69
N TRP A 30 -1.46 9.24 -22.95
CA TRP A 30 -2.90 9.16 -23.18
C TRP A 30 -3.73 9.57 -21.96
N THR A 31 -3.29 9.18 -20.77
CA THR A 31 -3.95 9.58 -19.51
C THR A 31 -3.92 11.10 -19.33
N ALA A 32 -2.79 11.75 -19.63
CA ALA A 32 -2.63 13.20 -19.55
C ALA A 32 -3.53 13.94 -20.55
N ILE A 33 -3.62 13.47 -21.80
CA ILE A 33 -4.53 14.03 -22.79
C ILE A 33 -5.99 13.93 -22.33
N MET A 34 -6.41 12.78 -21.80
CA MET A 34 -7.76 12.59 -21.28
C MET A 34 -8.06 13.52 -20.09
N LEU A 35 -7.11 13.68 -19.16
CA LEU A 35 -7.24 14.62 -18.05
C LEU A 35 -7.38 16.06 -18.53
N PHE A 36 -6.62 16.46 -19.56
CA PHE A 36 -6.73 17.80 -20.15
C PHE A 36 -8.09 18.04 -20.81
N LEU A 37 -8.61 17.05 -21.54
CA LEU A 37 -9.97 17.09 -22.11
C LEU A 37 -11.02 17.23 -21.01
N LEU A 38 -10.97 16.39 -19.98
CA LEU A 38 -11.91 16.42 -18.84
C LEU A 38 -11.88 17.77 -18.11
N ALA A 39 -10.69 18.38 -17.98
CA ALA A 39 -10.54 19.70 -17.38
C ALA A 39 -11.19 20.81 -18.22
N MET A 40 -11.01 20.78 -19.55
CA MET A 40 -11.65 21.75 -20.47
C MET A 40 -13.18 21.67 -20.43
N PHE A 41 -13.76 20.47 -20.27
CA PHE A 41 -15.20 20.28 -20.15
C PHE A 41 -15.77 20.52 -18.74
N ASN A 42 -14.97 21.04 -17.81
CA ASN A 42 -15.33 21.26 -16.40
C ASN A 42 -15.97 20.01 -15.76
N ALA A 43 -15.41 18.82 -16.05
CA ALA A 43 -15.87 17.55 -15.50
C ALA A 43 -15.75 17.50 -13.96
N SER A 44 -14.99 18.41 -13.36
CA SER A 44 -14.92 18.64 -11.91
C SER A 44 -16.30 18.87 -11.29
N ASN A 45 -17.30 19.37 -12.05
CA ASN A 45 -18.66 19.51 -11.53
C ASN A 45 -19.33 18.16 -11.21
N VAL A 46 -18.88 17.05 -11.80
CA VAL A 46 -19.38 15.68 -11.53
C VAL A 46 -19.03 15.22 -10.11
N ILE A 47 -17.96 15.75 -9.50
CA ILE A 47 -17.57 15.36 -8.13
C ILE A 47 -18.66 15.71 -7.11
N SER A 48 -19.41 16.80 -7.34
CA SER A 48 -20.51 17.22 -6.47
C SER A 48 -21.70 16.24 -6.49
N ARG A 49 -21.78 15.39 -7.52
CA ARG A 49 -22.78 14.33 -7.66
C ARG A 49 -22.31 12.97 -7.13
N PHE A 50 -21.05 12.83 -6.72
CA PHE A 50 -20.62 11.62 -6.04
C PHE A 50 -21.38 11.50 -4.71
N THR A 51 -22.19 10.45 -4.62
CA THR A 51 -23.02 10.24 -3.44
C THR A 51 -22.13 9.88 -2.24
N ARG A 52 -22.52 10.35 -1.06
CA ARG A 52 -21.88 10.00 0.21
C ARG A 52 -21.70 8.48 0.38
N VAL A 53 -22.70 7.73 -0.07
CA VAL A 53 -22.70 6.25 -0.09
C VAL A 53 -21.56 5.69 -0.95
N ALA A 54 -21.32 6.24 -2.13
CA ALA A 54 -20.21 5.81 -2.98
C ALA A 54 -18.86 6.05 -2.27
N GLY A 55 -18.68 7.21 -1.64
CA GLY A 55 -17.47 7.53 -0.88
C GLY A 55 -17.21 6.54 0.26
N GLU A 56 -18.23 6.19 1.03
CA GLU A 56 -18.13 5.21 2.13
C GLU A 56 -17.80 3.81 1.62
N LEU A 57 -18.41 3.38 0.51
CA LEU A 57 -18.12 2.09 -0.12
C LEU A 57 -16.70 2.01 -0.69
N PHE A 58 -16.22 3.06 -1.36
CA PHE A 58 -14.85 3.12 -1.85
C PHE A 58 -13.83 3.08 -0.69
N GLY A 59 -14.11 3.82 0.39
CA GLY A 59 -13.28 3.79 1.60
C GLY A 59 -13.22 2.39 2.23
N MET A 60 -14.36 1.69 2.34
CA MET A 60 -14.42 0.32 2.82
C MET A 60 -13.64 -0.65 1.90
N LEU A 61 -13.77 -0.51 0.58
CA LEU A 61 -13.07 -1.38 -0.36
C LEU A 61 -11.55 -1.24 -0.20
N ILE A 62 -11.06 -0.01 -0.08
CA ILE A 62 -9.64 0.26 0.12
C ILE A 62 -9.16 -0.35 1.43
N THR A 63 -9.90 -0.17 2.54
CA THR A 63 -9.49 -0.72 3.85
C THR A 63 -9.43 -2.25 3.83
N VAL A 64 -10.38 -2.92 3.17
CA VAL A 64 -10.39 -4.38 3.02
C VAL A 64 -9.22 -4.85 2.16
N LEU A 65 -8.94 -4.20 1.02
CA LEU A 65 -7.79 -4.55 0.18
C LEU A 65 -6.46 -4.38 0.90
N PHE A 66 -6.28 -3.28 1.63
CA PHE A 66 -5.06 -3.07 2.43
C PHE A 66 -4.92 -4.10 3.55
N LEU A 67 -6.01 -4.45 4.24
CA LEU A 67 -5.97 -5.47 5.27
C LEU A 67 -5.59 -6.84 4.69
N GLN A 68 -6.12 -7.19 3.51
CA GLN A 68 -5.77 -8.43 2.82
C GLN A 68 -4.28 -8.47 2.43
N GLU A 69 -3.74 -7.39 1.85
CA GLU A 69 -2.32 -7.31 1.50
C GLU A 69 -1.42 -7.35 2.74
N ALA A 70 -1.84 -6.75 3.85
CA ALA A 70 -1.12 -6.85 5.13
C ALA A 70 -1.06 -8.31 5.64
N ILE A 71 -2.17 -9.04 5.59
CA ILE A 71 -2.20 -10.47 5.97
C ILE A 71 -1.31 -11.30 5.04
N LYS A 72 -1.37 -11.07 3.72
CA LYS A 72 -0.49 -11.76 2.76
C LYS A 72 0.99 -11.45 3.03
N GLY A 73 1.32 -10.22 3.41
CA GLY A 73 2.66 -9.82 3.82
C GLY A 73 3.15 -10.62 5.03
N ILE A 74 2.34 -10.70 6.09
CA ILE A 74 2.69 -11.49 7.29
C ILE A 74 2.88 -12.97 6.93
N VAL A 75 1.98 -13.56 6.13
CA VAL A 75 2.10 -14.97 5.70
C VAL A 75 3.32 -15.20 4.80
N SER A 76 3.70 -14.21 3.98
CA SER A 76 4.86 -14.31 3.11
C SER A 76 6.19 -14.39 3.88
N GLU A 77 6.25 -13.84 5.10
CA GLU A 77 7.44 -13.92 5.96
C GLU A 77 7.70 -15.34 6.49
N PHE A 78 6.66 -16.17 6.58
CA PHE A 78 6.78 -17.60 6.92
C PHE A 78 7.11 -18.47 5.71
N SER A 79 7.08 -17.89 4.51
CA SER A 79 7.33 -18.61 3.27
C SER A 79 8.78 -18.39 2.82
N MET A 80 9.39 -19.42 2.25
CA MET A 80 10.70 -19.29 1.60
C MET A 80 10.59 -18.27 0.45
N PRO A 81 11.58 -17.38 0.25
CA PRO A 81 11.53 -16.44 -0.88
C PRO A 81 11.45 -17.21 -2.19
N LYS A 82 10.58 -16.73 -3.08
CA LYS A 82 10.28 -17.38 -4.37
C LYS A 82 11.57 -17.54 -5.18
N ASP A 83 11.66 -18.63 -5.93
CA ASP A 83 12.85 -19.13 -6.64
C ASP A 83 13.56 -18.13 -7.60
N ALA A 84 12.99 -16.94 -7.82
CA ALA A 84 13.52 -15.89 -8.69
C ALA A 84 14.66 -15.05 -8.08
N GLU A 85 14.90 -15.11 -6.77
CA GLU A 85 15.99 -14.38 -6.07
C GLU A 85 17.11 -15.30 -5.54
N ILE A 86 17.08 -16.60 -5.86
CA ILE A 86 18.07 -17.55 -5.37
C ILE A 86 19.26 -17.60 -6.32
N SER A 87 20.20 -16.66 -6.17
CA SER A 87 21.52 -16.77 -6.79
C SER A 87 22.46 -17.72 -6.01
N ASP A 88 22.20 -17.93 -4.70
CA ASP A 88 22.97 -18.86 -3.85
C ASP A 88 22.05 -19.68 -2.93
N ARG A 89 21.81 -20.94 -3.30
CA ARG A 89 20.98 -21.91 -2.57
C ARG A 89 21.64 -22.43 -1.28
N SER A 90 22.84 -21.96 -0.93
CA SER A 90 23.70 -22.50 0.14
C SER A 90 23.75 -21.66 1.42
N SER A 91 23.04 -20.52 1.49
CA SER A 91 23.16 -19.63 2.66
C SER A 91 22.38 -20.16 3.88
N ALA A 92 23.00 -20.03 5.06
CA ALA A 92 22.46 -20.48 6.35
C ALA A 92 21.13 -19.80 6.76
N THR A 93 20.72 -18.75 6.04
CA THR A 93 19.47 -18.01 6.23
C THR A 93 18.24 -18.81 5.76
N TYR A 94 18.43 -19.81 4.90
CA TYR A 94 17.34 -20.66 4.38
C TYR A 94 16.99 -21.87 5.25
N GLN A 95 17.64 -22.01 6.41
CA GLN A 95 17.26 -23.06 7.34
C GLN A 95 15.85 -22.82 7.89
N PHE A 96 15.09 -23.91 8.08
CA PHE A 96 13.73 -23.88 8.60
C PHE A 96 13.60 -23.06 9.90
N GLN A 97 14.64 -23.10 10.74
CA GLN A 97 14.71 -22.33 11.98
C GLN A 97 14.70 -20.80 11.75
N TRP A 98 15.42 -20.30 10.75
CA TRP A 98 15.51 -18.86 10.47
C TRP A 98 14.23 -18.29 9.85
N ILE A 99 13.61 -19.03 8.93
CA ILE A 99 12.31 -18.65 8.35
C ILE A 99 11.23 -18.58 9.44
N TYR A 100 11.23 -19.56 10.36
CA TYR A 100 10.29 -19.59 11.47
C TYR A 100 10.51 -18.42 12.46
N VAL A 101 11.77 -18.11 12.80
CA VAL A 101 12.11 -16.98 13.67
C VAL A 101 11.72 -15.65 13.02
N ASN A 102 12.00 -15.46 11.73
CA ASN A 102 11.63 -14.26 10.99
C ASN A 102 10.11 -14.07 10.91
N GLY A 103 9.35 -15.11 10.56
CA GLY A 103 7.90 -15.05 10.54
C GLY A 103 7.30 -14.71 11.90
N LEU A 104 7.79 -15.36 12.97
CA LEU A 104 7.32 -15.10 14.34
C LEU A 104 7.63 -13.67 14.80
N LEU A 105 8.82 -13.18 14.50
CA LEU A 105 9.23 -11.79 14.77
C LEU A 105 8.41 -10.80 13.92
N GLY A 106 8.08 -11.13 12.67
CA GLY A 106 7.19 -10.36 11.82
C GLY A 106 5.78 -10.21 12.40
N VAL A 107 5.22 -11.27 12.99
CA VAL A 107 3.93 -11.22 13.70
C VAL A 107 4.02 -10.33 14.95
N ILE A 108 5.06 -10.50 15.77
CA ILE A 108 5.26 -9.70 16.99
C ILE A 108 5.36 -8.21 16.65
N PHE A 109 6.17 -7.84 15.66
CA PHE A 109 6.29 -6.45 15.25
C PHE A 109 5.02 -5.91 14.61
N SER A 110 4.31 -6.69 13.80
CA SER A 110 3.03 -6.24 13.21
C SER A 110 1.98 -5.93 14.29
N ILE A 111 1.83 -6.80 15.28
CA ILE A 111 0.90 -6.59 16.40
C ILE A 111 1.38 -5.43 17.29
N GLY A 112 2.68 -5.36 17.56
CA GLY A 112 3.28 -4.28 18.35
C GLY A 112 3.07 -2.90 17.71
N LEU A 113 3.28 -2.79 16.39
CA LEU A 113 3.02 -1.58 15.61
C LEU A 113 1.54 -1.23 15.56
N LEU A 114 0.65 -2.22 15.39
CA LEU A 114 -0.79 -1.98 15.42
C LEU A 114 -1.22 -1.44 16.78
N TYR A 115 -0.74 -2.03 17.87
CA TYR A 115 -1.05 -1.58 19.23
C TYR A 115 -0.53 -0.17 19.50
N SER A 116 0.72 0.12 19.13
CA SER A 116 1.30 1.44 19.30
C SER A 116 0.57 2.50 18.47
N ALA A 117 0.21 2.19 17.22
CA ALA A 117 -0.57 3.08 16.35
C ALA A 117 -1.97 3.37 16.91
N LEU A 118 -2.67 2.36 17.45
CA LEU A 118 -3.96 2.54 18.11
C LEU A 118 -3.85 3.41 19.38
N LYS A 119 -2.77 3.22 20.16
CA LYS A 119 -2.46 4.10 21.29
C LYS A 119 -2.17 5.52 20.84
N THR A 120 -1.40 5.73 19.78
CA THR A 120 -1.11 7.06 19.22
C THR A 120 -2.39 7.76 18.76
N ARG A 121 -3.32 7.04 18.11
CA ARG A 121 -4.63 7.61 17.72
C ARG A 121 -5.46 8.05 18.94
N ARG A 122 -5.41 7.30 20.05
CA ARG A 122 -6.09 7.63 21.31
C ARG A 122 -5.32 8.61 22.20
N ALA A 123 -4.06 8.89 21.91
CA ALA A 123 -3.23 9.81 22.69
C ALA A 123 -3.81 11.24 22.71
N ARG A 124 -4.59 11.61 21.69
CA ARG A 124 -5.28 12.90 21.59
C ARG A 124 -6.33 13.14 22.70
N SER A 125 -6.90 12.09 23.27
CA SER A 125 -7.92 12.19 24.34
C SER A 125 -7.36 11.84 25.72
N TRP A 126 -6.04 11.71 25.87
CA TRP A 126 -5.46 11.24 27.13
C TRP A 126 -5.23 12.39 28.11
N LEU A 127 -5.89 12.32 29.26
CA LEU A 127 -5.85 13.35 30.31
C LEU A 127 -4.47 13.56 30.97
N TYR A 128 -3.57 12.57 30.89
CA TYR A 128 -2.28 12.59 31.62
C TYR A 128 -1.08 13.06 30.76
N GLY A 129 -1.30 13.54 29.54
CA GLY A 129 -0.23 14.07 28.69
C GLY A 129 0.08 15.53 29.00
N ILE A 130 1.26 15.78 29.55
CA ILE A 130 1.71 17.11 29.96
C ILE A 130 2.12 17.95 28.73
N GLY A 131 1.38 19.04 28.49
CA GLY A 131 1.83 20.32 27.90
C GLY A 131 2.29 20.35 26.43
N TRP A 132 3.39 19.66 26.08
CA TRP A 132 4.14 19.88 24.82
C TRP A 132 4.03 18.71 23.83
N SER A 133 3.98 17.47 24.32
CA SER A 133 3.85 16.26 23.49
C SER A 133 2.47 16.14 22.82
N HIS A 134 1.43 16.70 23.43
CA HIS A 134 0.08 16.79 22.84
C HIS A 134 0.06 17.71 21.62
N VAL A 135 0.79 18.82 21.65
CA VAL A 135 0.82 19.81 20.57
C VAL A 135 1.48 19.21 19.33
N TYR A 136 2.62 18.53 19.48
CA TYR A 136 3.31 17.85 18.36
C TYR A 136 2.50 16.69 17.77
N ALA A 137 1.86 15.87 18.62
CA ALA A 137 1.00 14.79 18.15
C ALA A 137 -0.23 15.32 17.39
N ILE A 138 -0.79 16.46 17.80
CA ILE A 138 -1.91 17.12 17.11
C ILE A 138 -1.45 17.72 15.77
N TYR A 139 -0.32 18.42 15.71
CA TYR A 139 0.20 19.00 14.46
C TYR A 139 0.56 17.94 13.41
N LEU A 140 1.16 16.82 13.83
CA LEU A 140 1.53 15.73 12.93
C LEU A 140 0.32 15.03 12.34
N VAL A 141 -0.79 14.93 13.09
CA VAL A 141 -2.05 14.34 12.61
C VAL A 141 -2.84 15.31 11.72
N VAL A 142 -2.83 16.62 12.02
CA VAL A 142 -3.50 17.63 11.18
C VAL A 142 -2.80 17.81 9.83
N SER A 143 -1.49 17.59 9.75
CA SER A 143 -0.76 17.64 8.49
C SER A 143 -0.97 16.41 7.58
N ILE A 144 -1.67 15.37 8.07
CA ILE A 144 -1.94 14.12 7.35
C ILE A 144 -3.38 14.08 6.77
N TYR A 145 -4.27 14.98 7.21
CA TYR A 145 -5.62 15.17 6.65
C TYR A 145 -5.65 16.40 5.76
#